data_AF-A0ABD0YMS0-F1
#
_entry.id   AF-A0ABD0YMS0-F1
#
_cell.length_a   1.000
_cell.length_b   1.000
_cell.length_c   1.000
_cell.angle_alpha   90.00
_cell.angle_beta   90.00
_cell.angle_gamma   90.00
#
_symmetry.space_group_name_H-M   'P 1'
#
loop_
_entity.id
_entity.type
_entity.pdbx_description
1 polymer ?
#
loop_
_entity_poly.entity_id
_entity_poly.type
_entity_poly.pdbx_seq_one_letter_code
_entity_poly.pdbx_strand_id
1 'polypeptide(L)'
;MARRNMFYENKKQKTTEIAGEVIEALMQRAYQKTGVWTPYWLVFLTPKVKSALLPWDKPVLAIARKKCKLLRQVLVTSKDVKFKVSMLSELPPKVKVLDFDGELFFRGTESLMVLPHKDRNISWLPEAELILR
;
A
#
# COMPACT_ATOMS: atom_id res chain seq x y z
N MET A 1 38.66 14.23 15.96
CA MET A 1 37.50 13.49 16.54
C MET A 1 36.27 13.40 15.62
N ALA A 2 36.07 14.26 14.61
CA ALA A 2 34.86 14.27 13.76
C ALA A 2 34.66 13.03 12.83
N ARG A 3 35.72 12.38 12.36
CA ARG A 3 35.62 11.24 11.41
C ARG A 3 34.99 9.97 12.01
N ARG A 4 35.12 9.73 13.32
CA ARG A 4 34.48 8.55 13.95
C ARG A 4 32.96 8.69 13.97
N ASN A 5 32.42 9.88 14.28
CA ASN A 5 30.97 10.10 14.35
C ASN A 5 30.28 9.90 12.99
N MET A 6 30.86 10.39 11.89
CA MET A 6 30.30 10.17 10.55
C MET A 6 30.25 8.70 10.11
N PHE A 7 31.20 7.87 10.52
CA PHE A 7 31.18 6.43 10.20
C PHE A 7 30.11 5.67 11.00
N TYR A 8 29.90 6.04 12.27
CA TYR A 8 28.86 5.43 13.11
C TYR A 8 27.45 5.83 12.67
N GLU A 9 27.24 7.09 12.28
CA GLU A 9 25.97 7.56 11.74
C GLU A 9 25.63 6.86 10.43
N ASN A 10 26.59 6.77 9.50
CA ASN A 10 26.39 6.04 8.23
C ASN A 10 26.09 4.56 8.43
N LYS A 11 26.78 3.87 9.36
CA LYS A 11 26.48 2.46 9.66
C LYS A 11 25.09 2.28 10.28
N LYS A 12 24.69 3.16 11.20
CA LYS A 12 23.33 3.14 11.80
C LYS A 12 22.24 3.43 10.78
N GLN A 13 22.48 4.35 9.84
CA GLN A 13 21.52 4.67 8.79
C GLN A 13 21.30 3.46 7.88
N LYS A 14 22.39 2.85 7.40
CA LYS A 14 22.36 1.67 6.53
C LYS A 14 21.69 0.45 7.16
N THR A 15 21.94 0.17 8.44
CA THR A 15 21.24 -0.95 9.13
C THR A 15 19.75 -0.70 9.33
N THR A 16 19.34 0.56 9.55
CA THR A 16 17.92 0.88 9.70
C THR A 16 17.13 0.84 8.39
N GLU A 17 17.79 1.05 7.25
CA GLU A 17 17.16 0.90 5.93
C GLU A 17 16.89 -0.58 5.62
N ILE A 18 17.88 -1.45 5.86
CA ILE A 18 17.76 -2.90 5.69
C ILE A 18 16.60 -3.47 6.52
N ALA A 19 16.42 -3.00 7.76
CA ALA A 19 15.32 -3.47 8.61
C ALA A 19 13.93 -3.17 8.02
N GLY A 20 13.76 -2.01 7.37
CA GLY A 20 12.51 -1.67 6.68
C GLY A 20 12.25 -2.61 5.52
N GLU A 21 13.25 -2.80 4.64
CA GLU A 21 13.16 -3.65 3.45
C GLU A 21 12.87 -5.11 3.79
N VAL A 22 13.48 -5.64 4.86
CA VAL A 22 13.22 -7.01 5.34
C VAL A 22 11.77 -7.15 5.81
N ILE A 23 11.24 -6.17 6.56
CA ILE A 23 9.85 -6.19 7.02
C ILE A 23 8.88 -6.14 5.83
N GLU A 24 9.17 -5.30 4.83
CA GLU A 24 8.39 -5.19 3.60
C GLU A 24 8.33 -6.51 2.84
N ALA A 25 9.49 -7.15 2.62
CA ALA A 25 9.58 -8.45 1.97
C ALA A 25 8.84 -9.55 2.75
N LEU A 26 8.91 -9.54 4.08
CA LEU A 26 8.19 -10.49 4.93
C LEU A 26 6.68 -10.33 4.82
N MET A 27 6.17 -9.09 4.86
CA MET A 27 4.73 -8.81 4.67
C MET A 27 4.26 -9.28 3.28
N GLN A 28 5.01 -8.94 2.23
CA GLN A 28 4.66 -9.31 0.86
C GLN A 28 4.63 -10.84 0.69
N ARG A 29 5.66 -11.54 1.20
CA ARG A 29 5.71 -13.01 1.14
C ARG A 29 4.60 -13.66 1.96
N ALA A 30 4.27 -13.11 3.13
CA ALA A 30 3.17 -13.61 3.95
C ALA A 30 1.84 -13.50 3.20
N TYR A 31 1.60 -12.35 2.54
CA TYR A 31 0.40 -12.14 1.73
C TYR A 31 0.33 -13.03 0.50
N GLN A 32 1.41 -13.19 -0.24
CA GLN A 32 1.44 -14.11 -1.38
C GLN A 32 1.10 -15.56 -0.98
N LYS A 33 1.42 -15.95 0.25
CA LYS A 33 1.13 -17.30 0.75
C LYS A 33 -0.30 -17.46 1.26
N THR A 34 -0.83 -16.48 2.00
CA THR A 34 -2.15 -16.59 2.65
C THR A 34 -3.27 -15.96 1.85
N GLY A 35 -2.96 -14.97 1.02
CA GLY A 35 -3.92 -14.10 0.32
C GLY A 35 -4.86 -13.34 1.27
N VAL A 36 -4.54 -13.28 2.57
CA VAL A 36 -5.42 -12.72 3.60
C VAL A 36 -4.58 -11.90 4.56
N TRP A 37 -4.98 -10.64 4.76
CA TRP A 37 -4.41 -9.78 5.77
C TRP A 37 -4.97 -10.15 7.15
N THR A 38 -4.12 -10.14 8.19
CA THR A 38 -4.53 -10.50 9.56
C THR A 38 -4.13 -9.42 10.56
N PRO A 39 -4.87 -9.24 11.68
CA PRO A 39 -4.54 -8.25 12.70
C PRO A 39 -3.12 -8.36 13.28
N TYR A 40 -2.53 -9.56 13.26
CA TYR A 40 -1.15 -9.78 13.72
C TYR A 40 -0.12 -8.99 12.91
N TRP A 41 -0.45 -8.62 11.66
CA TRP A 41 0.46 -7.89 10.78
C TRP A 41 0.66 -6.43 11.19
N LEU A 42 -0.13 -5.92 12.15
CA LEU A 42 0.13 -4.64 12.79
C LEU A 42 1.53 -4.54 13.43
N VAL A 43 2.17 -5.68 13.75
CA VAL A 43 3.56 -5.73 14.22
C VAL A 43 4.57 -5.22 13.18
N PHE A 44 4.27 -5.39 11.90
CA PHE A 44 5.12 -4.96 10.80
C PHE A 44 5.00 -3.46 10.51
N LEU A 45 3.99 -2.78 11.06
CA LEU A 45 3.81 -1.34 10.91
C LEU A 45 4.80 -0.58 11.79
N THR A 46 6.01 -0.39 11.25
CA THR A 46 7.08 0.34 11.92
C THR A 46 7.36 1.68 11.21
N PRO A 47 8.01 2.65 11.89
CA PRO A 47 8.36 3.94 11.28
C PRO A 47 9.32 3.85 10.09
N LYS A 48 9.98 2.71 9.88
CA LYS A 48 11.00 2.50 8.85
C LYS A 48 10.42 2.02 7.51
N VAL A 49 9.20 1.50 7.54
CA VAL A 49 8.51 0.99 6.36
C VAL A 49 8.14 2.13 5.42
N LYS A 50 8.45 1.95 4.14
CA LYS A 50 8.16 2.81 3.00
C LYS A 50 7.03 2.24 2.14
N SER A 51 6.85 0.92 2.12
CA SER A 51 5.76 0.24 1.42
C SER A 51 5.02 -0.75 2.33
N ALA A 52 3.68 -0.74 2.36
CA ALA A 52 2.95 -1.66 3.24
C ALA A 52 1.70 -2.23 2.57
N LEU A 53 1.40 -3.50 2.87
CA LEU A 53 0.11 -4.11 2.57
C LEU A 53 -0.87 -3.79 3.70
N LEU A 54 -1.91 -3.03 3.39
CA LEU A 54 -2.92 -2.61 4.35
C LEU A 54 -4.32 -2.97 3.86
N PRO A 55 -5.23 -3.44 4.73
CA PRO A 55 -6.64 -3.52 4.40
C PRO A 55 -7.21 -2.11 4.22
N TRP A 56 -8.24 -1.98 3.39
CA TRP A 56 -9.01 -0.74 3.30
C TRP A 56 -9.91 -0.52 4.53
N ASP A 57 -9.29 -0.48 5.71
CA ASP A 57 -9.94 -0.40 7.02
C ASP A 57 -9.49 0.85 7.79
N LYS A 58 -10.45 1.60 8.34
CA LYS A 58 -10.19 2.90 8.97
C LYS A 58 -9.29 2.77 10.21
N PRO A 59 -9.58 1.88 11.18
CA PRO A 59 -8.68 1.60 12.29
C PRO A 59 -7.25 1.28 11.86
N VAL A 60 -7.06 0.42 10.85
CA VAL A 60 -5.72 0.03 10.40
C VAL A 60 -4.98 1.19 9.72
N LEU A 61 -5.66 1.95 8.87
CA LEU A 61 -5.08 3.14 8.23
C LEU A 61 -4.68 4.21 9.27
N ALA A 62 -5.51 4.44 10.28
CA ALA A 62 -5.19 5.37 11.37
C ALA A 62 -3.94 4.93 12.16
N ILE A 63 -3.78 3.62 12.41
CA ILE A 63 -2.57 3.07 13.05
C ILE A 63 -1.35 3.30 12.15
N ALA A 64 -1.47 2.99 10.84
CA ALA A 64 -0.40 3.21 9.88
C ALA A 64 0.01 4.69 9.82
N ARG A 65 -0.95 5.61 9.81
CA ARG A 65 -0.70 7.06 9.86
C ARG A 65 0.08 7.49 11.09
N LYS A 66 -0.25 6.91 12.25
CA LYS A 66 0.45 7.21 13.52
C LYS A 66 1.88 6.65 13.55
N LYS A 67 2.10 5.44 13.06
CA LYS A 67 3.38 4.71 13.19
C LYS A 67 4.32 4.94 12.00
N CYS A 68 3.81 4.85 10.78
CA CYS A 68 4.59 4.74 9.54
C CYS A 68 4.78 6.11 8.87
N LYS A 69 5.55 7.00 9.50
CA LYS A 69 5.79 8.37 9.00
C LYS A 69 6.55 8.44 7.67
N LEU A 70 7.20 7.35 7.26
CA LEU A 70 7.96 7.24 6.02
C LEU A 70 7.23 6.49 4.91
N LEU A 71 5.99 6.06 5.17
CA LEU A 71 5.21 5.31 4.20
C LEU A 71 4.92 6.16 2.96
N ARG A 72 5.25 5.62 1.78
CA ARG A 72 5.10 6.26 0.47
C ARG A 72 4.15 5.48 -0.43
N GLN A 73 4.09 4.16 -0.25
CA GLN A 73 3.25 3.27 -1.02
C GLN A 73 2.40 2.42 -0.08
N VAL A 74 1.13 2.29 -0.42
CA VAL A 74 0.21 1.36 0.24
C VAL A 74 -0.37 0.47 -0.84
N LEU A 75 -0.15 -0.84 -0.68
CA LEU A 75 -0.86 -1.85 -1.44
C LEU A 75 -2.12 -2.22 -0.65
N VAL A 76 -3.26 -1.89 -1.23
CA VAL A 76 -4.56 -2.06 -0.60
C VAL A 76 -5.02 -3.50 -0.83
N THR A 77 -5.21 -4.22 0.27
CA THR A 77 -5.88 -5.52 0.29
C THR A 77 -7.37 -5.28 0.56
N SER A 78 -8.25 -5.85 -0.27
CA SER A 78 -9.65 -5.42 -0.36
C SER A 78 -10.62 -6.57 -0.62
N LYS A 79 -10.36 -7.76 -0.07
CA LYS A 79 -11.23 -8.93 -0.32
C LYS A 79 -12.72 -8.69 -0.07
N ASP A 80 -13.14 -7.76 0.80
CA ASP A 80 -14.57 -7.50 1.03
C ASP A 80 -14.95 -6.04 1.40
N VAL A 81 -14.03 -5.08 1.31
CA VAL A 81 -14.25 -3.77 1.95
C VAL A 81 -14.92 -2.76 1.03
N LYS A 82 -15.91 -2.00 1.54
CA LYS A 82 -16.52 -0.88 0.78
C LYS A 82 -15.54 0.28 0.72
N PHE A 83 -15.10 0.63 -0.49
CA PHE A 83 -14.31 1.83 -0.69
C PHE A 83 -15.10 3.07 -0.23
N LYS A 84 -14.45 3.90 0.59
CA LYS A 84 -15.00 5.17 1.10
C LYS A 84 -13.93 6.23 0.94
N VAL A 85 -14.24 7.29 0.18
CA VAL A 85 -13.34 8.42 -0.08
C VAL A 85 -12.86 9.08 1.21
N SER A 86 -13.72 9.14 2.23
CA SER A 86 -13.37 9.68 3.56
C SER A 86 -12.24 8.94 4.27
N MET A 87 -11.84 7.76 3.81
CA MET A 87 -10.69 7.03 4.38
C MET A 87 -9.36 7.53 3.82
N LEU A 88 -9.35 8.27 2.71
CA LEU A 88 -8.13 8.88 2.17
C LEU A 88 -7.51 9.88 3.16
N SER A 89 -8.33 10.55 3.98
CA SER A 89 -7.83 11.44 5.02
C SER A 89 -7.11 10.72 6.16
N GLU A 90 -7.27 9.39 6.26
CA GLU A 90 -6.61 8.54 7.26
C GLU A 90 -5.27 7.98 6.76
N LEU A 91 -4.90 8.24 5.51
CA LEU A 91 -3.62 7.79 4.99
C LEU A 91 -2.45 8.55 5.64
N PRO A 92 -1.28 7.89 5.79
CA PRO A 92 -0.07 8.60 6.17
C PRO A 92 0.26 9.73 5.18
N PRO A 93 0.70 10.90 5.67
CA PRO A 93 0.78 12.11 4.86
C PRO A 93 1.83 12.06 3.73
N LYS A 94 2.73 11.07 3.74
CA LYS A 94 3.76 10.89 2.71
C LYS A 94 3.38 9.83 1.67
N VAL A 95 2.20 9.21 1.79
CA VAL A 95 1.71 8.26 0.80
C VAL A 95 1.43 9.01 -0.49
N LYS A 96 2.07 8.55 -1.56
CA LYS A 96 1.92 9.05 -2.93
C LYS A 96 1.30 8.00 -3.85
N VAL A 97 1.43 6.73 -3.49
CA VAL A 97 0.97 5.60 -4.30
C VAL A 97 0.00 4.77 -3.47
N LEU A 98 -1.21 4.64 -4.00
CA LEU A 98 -2.22 3.69 -3.56
C LEU A 98 -2.41 2.69 -4.67
N ASP A 99 -1.97 1.47 -4.44
CA ASP A 99 -2.10 0.37 -5.39
C ASP A 99 -3.24 -0.53 -4.93
N PHE A 100 -4.29 -0.64 -5.73
CA PHE A 100 -5.40 -1.54 -5.46
C PHE A 100 -5.17 -2.76 -6.36
N ASP A 101 -4.77 -3.87 -5.74
CA ASP A 101 -4.30 -5.09 -6.42
C ASP A 101 -5.43 -5.79 -7.19
N GLY A 102 -5.92 -5.18 -8.27
CA GLY A 102 -7.01 -5.67 -9.15
C GLY A 102 -8.39 -5.84 -8.49
N GLU A 103 -8.47 -5.77 -7.16
CA GLU A 103 -9.66 -6.16 -6.39
C GLU A 103 -10.76 -5.09 -6.38
N LEU A 104 -10.47 -3.82 -6.69
CA LEU A 104 -11.50 -2.78 -6.85
C LEU A 104 -12.41 -2.99 -8.06
N PHE A 105 -11.98 -3.77 -9.05
CA PHE A 105 -12.77 -4.01 -10.27
C PHE A 105 -13.92 -5.01 -10.05
N PHE A 106 -14.03 -5.61 -8.87
CA PHE A 106 -15.05 -6.62 -8.53
C PHE A 106 -16.23 -6.07 -7.73
N ARG A 107 -16.60 -4.79 -7.91
CA ARG A 107 -17.89 -4.28 -7.40
C ARG A 107 -18.65 -3.47 -8.43
N GLY A 108 -19.58 -4.14 -9.11
CA GLY A 108 -20.65 -3.45 -9.83
C GLY A 108 -21.54 -4.33 -10.71
N THR A 109 -21.01 -5.42 -11.28
CA THR A 109 -21.78 -6.22 -12.22
C THR A 109 -21.27 -7.66 -12.26
N GLU A 110 -22.16 -8.61 -12.01
CA GLU A 110 -22.03 -10.02 -12.42
C GLU A 110 -22.01 -10.17 -13.97
N SER A 111 -21.51 -9.18 -14.72
CA SER A 111 -21.58 -9.11 -16.18
C SER A 111 -20.44 -8.33 -16.84
N LEU A 112 -19.24 -8.30 -16.24
CA LEU A 112 -18.02 -7.85 -16.95
C LEU A 112 -16.94 -8.93 -17.05
N MET A 113 -17.34 -10.20 -17.00
CA MET A 113 -16.56 -11.33 -17.53
C MET A 113 -16.57 -11.35 -19.07
N VAL A 114 -16.57 -10.18 -19.71
CA VAL A 114 -16.18 -10.02 -21.10
C VAL A 114 -15.14 -8.92 -21.11
N LEU A 115 -13.89 -9.29 -20.79
CA LEU A 115 -12.75 -8.55 -21.34
C LEU A 115 -13.01 -8.47 -22.85
N PRO A 116 -13.07 -7.27 -23.47
CA PRO A 116 -13.28 -7.19 -24.90
C PRO A 116 -12.15 -7.97 -25.55
N HIS A 117 -12.52 -8.88 -26.44
CA HIS A 117 -11.60 -9.49 -27.39
C HIS A 117 -10.61 -8.45 -27.93
N LYS A 118 -9.37 -8.88 -28.13
CA LYS A 118 -8.12 -8.17 -28.51
C LYS A 118 -8.19 -7.00 -29.52
N ASP A 119 -9.35 -6.67 -30.08
CA ASP A 119 -9.50 -5.74 -31.19
C ASP A 119 -10.15 -4.39 -30.83
N ARG A 120 -10.35 -4.08 -29.54
CA ARG A 120 -10.83 -2.74 -29.14
C ARG A 120 -10.02 -2.17 -27.98
N ASN A 121 -9.25 -1.12 -28.28
CA ASN A 121 -8.71 -0.17 -27.28
C ASN A 121 -9.89 0.50 -26.56
N ILE A 122 -10.41 -0.14 -25.52
CA ILE A 122 -11.38 0.48 -24.63
C ILE A 122 -10.59 1.06 -23.47
N SER A 123 -10.50 2.39 -23.43
CA SER A 123 -9.92 3.15 -22.32
C SER A 123 -10.58 2.70 -21.02
N TRP A 124 -9.75 2.29 -20.06
CA TRP A 124 -10.14 1.62 -18.82
C TRP A 124 -10.92 2.51 -17.84
N LEU A 125 -11.14 3.80 -18.16
CA LEU A 125 -12.03 4.71 -17.43
C LEU A 125 -12.56 5.83 -18.35
N PRO A 126 -13.76 5.68 -18.92
CA PRO A 126 -14.41 6.74 -19.69
C PRO A 126 -14.61 8.04 -18.90
N GLU A 127 -14.84 7.93 -17.58
CA GLU A 127 -15.10 9.07 -16.70
C GLU A 127 -13.85 9.91 -16.42
N ALA A 128 -12.66 9.30 -16.51
CA ALA A 128 -11.39 10.02 -16.32
C ALA A 128 -11.08 10.94 -17.52
N GLU A 129 -11.44 10.53 -18.75
CA GLU A 129 -11.29 11.36 -19.94
C GLU A 129 -12.21 12.59 -19.93
N LEU A 130 -13.35 12.51 -19.26
CA LEU A 130 -14.28 13.64 -19.09
C LEU A 130 -13.75 14.71 -18.11
N ILE A 131 -12.95 14.31 -17.12
CA ILE A 131 -12.38 15.23 -16.12
C ILE A 131 -11.09 15.89 -16.64
N LEU A 132 -10.40 15.25 -17.58
CA LEU A 132 -9.13 15.72 -18.16
C LEU A 132 -9.30 16.62 -19.40
N ARG A 133 -10.54 16.92 -19.79
CA ARG A 133 -10.87 17.93 -20.81
C ARG A 133 -11.26 19.25 -20.15
#